data_AF-A0A8T3QFF8-F1
#
_entry.id   AF-A0A8T3QFF8-F1
#
_cell.length_a   1.000
_cell.length_b   1.000
_cell.length_c   1.000
_cell.angle_alpha   90.00
_cell.angle_beta   90.00
_cell.angle_gamma   90.00
#
_symmetry.space_group_name_H-M   'P 1'
#
loop_
_entity.id
_entity.type
_entity.pdbx_description
1 polymer ?
#
loop_
_entity_poly.entity_id
_entity_poly.type
_entity_poly.pdbx_seq_one_letter_code
_entity_poly.pdbx_strand_id
1 'polypeptide(L)' 'MYVYGRARRPCRRCRTPIQVARQGTDLPRSTYWCPTCQPEPAARELRESRGSGRR' A
#
# COMPACT_ATOMS: atom_id res chain seq x y z
N MET A 1 -4.00 -13.10 -10.22
CA MET A 1 -4.26 -11.80 -9.55
C MET A 1 -2.99 -11.28 -8.86
N TYR A 2 -2.74 -9.96 -8.87
CA TYR A 2 -1.47 -9.35 -8.41
C TYR A 2 -1.36 -9.17 -6.88
N VAL A 3 -2.41 -8.65 -6.23
CA VAL A 3 -2.43 -8.34 -4.77
C VAL A 3 -3.54 -9.07 -4.00
N TYR A 4 -4.71 -9.24 -4.59
CA TYR A 4 -5.87 -9.83 -3.93
C TYR A 4 -5.63 -11.27 -3.47
N GLY A 5 -6.08 -11.60 -2.26
CA GLY A 5 -5.89 -12.91 -1.63
C GLY A 5 -4.44 -13.23 -1.25
N ARG A 6 -3.52 -12.25 -1.34
CA ARG A 6 -2.08 -12.46 -1.12
C ARG A 6 -1.55 -11.79 0.15
N ALA A 7 -2.39 -11.56 1.16
CA ALA A 7 -1.96 -10.98 2.44
C ALA A 7 -0.70 -11.67 2.99
N ARG A 8 0.27 -10.88 3.46
CA ARG A 8 1.60 -11.30 3.95
C ARG A 8 2.51 -11.98 2.92
N ARG A 9 2.05 -12.29 1.71
CA ARG A 9 2.90 -12.83 0.64
C ARG A 9 3.71 -11.70 0.00
N PRO A 10 4.90 -11.98 -0.57
CA PRO A 10 5.71 -10.97 -1.23
C PRO A 10 5.00 -10.38 -2.45
N CYS A 11 5.02 -9.05 -2.56
CA CYS A 11 4.58 -8.33 -3.76
C CYS A 11 5.36 -8.82 -4.99
N ARG A 12 4.65 -9.03 -6.11
CA ARG A 12 5.28 -9.50 -7.36
C ARG A 12 6.25 -8.48 -7.98
N ARG A 13 6.15 -7.20 -7.62
CA ARG A 13 7.00 -6.12 -8.16
C ARG A 13 8.22 -5.83 -7.28
N CYS A 14 8.02 -5.65 -5.98
CA CYS A 14 9.07 -5.15 -5.07
C CYS A 14 9.35 -6.06 -3.87
N ARG A 15 8.70 -7.24 -3.78
CA ARG A 15 8.81 -8.21 -2.67
C ARG A 15 8.31 -7.76 -1.30
N THR A 16 7.99 -6.48 -1.08
CA THR A 16 7.32 -6.01 0.15
C THR A 16 6.06 -6.84 0.43
N PRO A 17 5.83 -7.30 1.68
CA PRO A 17 4.62 -8.04 2.03
C PRO A 17 3.35 -7.24 1.69
N ILE A 18 2.38 -7.92 1.08
CA ILE A 18 1.06 -7.33 0.80
C ILE A 18 0.30 -7.15 2.11
N GLN A 19 -0.21 -5.94 2.32
CA GLN A 19 -1.07 -5.56 3.45
C GLN A 19 -2.53 -5.85 3.12
N VAL A 20 -3.35 -6.00 4.16
CA VAL A 20 -4.80 -6.11 4.05
C VAL A 20 -5.47 -5.33 5.18
N ALA A 21 -6.56 -4.65 4.87
CA ALA A 21 -7.41 -3.97 5.84
C ALA A 21 -8.86 -4.25 5.52
N ARG A 22 -9.69 -4.22 6.56
CA ARG A 22 -11.15 -4.27 6.46
C ARG A 22 -11.67 -2.84 6.53
N GLN A 23 -12.36 -2.40 5.49
CA GLN A 23 -12.93 -1.06 5.39
C GLN A 23 -14.43 -1.11 5.62
N GLY A 24 -14.94 -0.24 6.51
CA GLY A 24 -16.35 -0.18 6.92
C GLY A 24 -16.66 -1.03 8.15
N THR A 25 -17.74 -0.67 8.85
CA THR A 25 -18.14 -1.27 10.13
C THR A 25 -19.14 -2.40 9.95
N ASP A 26 -20.26 -2.14 9.26
CA ASP A 26 -21.37 -3.12 9.15
C ASP A 26 -21.12 -4.18 8.07
N LEU A 27 -20.53 -3.79 6.94
CA LEU A 27 -20.19 -4.66 5.81
C LEU A 27 -18.72 -4.48 5.41
N PRO A 28 -17.77 -4.99 6.20
CA PRO A 28 -16.35 -4.75 5.99
C PRO A 28 -15.87 -5.33 4.65
N ARG A 29 -15.32 -4.48 3.79
CA ARG A 29 -14.66 -4.87 2.54
C ARG A 29 -13.17 -5.07 2.75
N SER A 30 -12.63 -6.21 2.31
CA SER A 30 -11.19 -6.46 2.36
C SER A 30 -10.48 -5.77 1.22
N THR A 31 -9.57 -4.86 1.56
CA THR A 31 -8.72 -4.15 0.61
C THR A 31 -7.30 -4.67 0.74
N TYR A 32 -6.68 -5.06 -0.38
CA TYR A 32 -5.33 -5.61 -0.44
C TYR A 32 -4.44 -4.67 -1.25
N TRP A 33 -3.26 -4.32 -0.73
CA TRP A 33 -2.32 -3.43 -1.43
C TRP A 33 -0.87 -3.70 -1.04
N CYS A 34 0.07 -3.24 -1.87
CA CYS A 34 1.48 -3.19 -1.53
C CYS A 34 1.83 -1.79 -1.02
N PRO A 35 2.30 -1.60 0.23
CA PRO A 35 2.54 -0.25 0.77
C PRO A 35 3.73 0.47 0.13
N THR A 36 4.60 -0.26 -0.58
CA THR A 36 5.70 0.35 -1.34
C THR A 36 5.25 0.82 -2.71
N CYS A 37 4.48 -0.01 -3.44
CA CYS A 37 4.04 0.31 -4.81
C CYS A 37 2.79 1.19 -4.85
N GLN A 38 1.95 1.09 -3.81
CA GLN A 38 0.72 1.86 -3.62
C GLN A 38 0.78 2.46 -2.20
N PRO A 39 1.64 3.48 -1.98
CA PRO A 39 1.70 4.15 -0.68
C PRO A 39 0.38 4.87 -0.37
N GLU A 40 0.07 5.00 0.92
CA GLU A 40 -1.01 5.87 1.37
C GLU A 40 -0.75 7.32 0.90
N PRO A 41 -1.80 8.12 0.60
CA PRO A 41 -1.64 9.49 0.14
C PRO A 41 -0.72 10.34 1.02
N ALA A 42 -0.88 10.28 2.34
CA ALA A 42 -0.02 11.00 3.29
C ALA A 42 1.45 10.52 3.21
N ALA A 43 1.67 9.20 3.04
CA ALA A 43 3.01 8.64 2.89
C ALA A 43 3.66 9.05 1.56
N ARG A 44 2.87 9.24 0.50
CA ARG A 44 3.34 9.78 -0.78
C ARG A 44 3.75 11.25 -0.63
N GLU A 45 2.90 12.09 -0.04
CA GLU A 45 3.16 13.51 0.16
C GLU A 45 4.42 13.77 0.99
N LEU A 46 4.61 13.01 2.09
CA LEU A 46 5.84 13.07 2.90
C LEU A 46 7.10 12.70 2.12
N ARG A 47 7.02 11.78 1.15
CA ARG A 47 8.17 11.42 0.30
C ARG A 47 8.46 12.51 -0.73
N GLU A 48 7.42 13.12 -1.28
CA GLU A 48 7.54 14.21 -2.25
C GLU A 48 8.15 15.47 -1.62
N SER A 49 7.69 15.86 -0.42
CA SER A 49 8.24 17.01 0.32
C SER A 49 9.71 16.82 0.70
N ARG A 50 10.10 15.61 1.13
CA ARG A 50 11.51 15.24 1.37
C ARG A 50 12.37 15.26 0.11
N GLY A 51 11.79 15.01 -1.05
CA GLY A 51 12.47 15.00 -2.34
C GLY A 51 12.64 16.40 -2.97
N SER A 52 11.83 17.37 -2.55
CA SER A 52 11.81 18.74 -3.09
C SER A 52 13.01 19.60 -2.67
N GLY A 53 13.88 19.13 -1.78
CA GLY A 53 15.11 19.82 -1.34
C GLY A 53 16.29 19.76 -2.33
N ARG A 54 16.04 19.60 -3.62
CA ARG A 54 17.05 19.71 -4.69
C ARG A 54 16.65 20.79 -5.68
N ARG A 55 16.92 22.04 -5.31
CA ARG A 55 17.22 23.16 -6.21
C ARG A 55 18.31 23.99 -5.58
#